data_AF-A0A3S1T7R6-F1
#
_entry.id   AF-A0A3S1T7R6-F1
#
_cell.length_a   1.000
_cell.length_b   1.000
_cell.length_c   1.000
_cell.angle_alpha   90.00
_cell.angle_beta   90.00
_cell.angle_gamma   90.00
#
_symmetry.space_group_name_H-M   'P 1'
#
loop_
_entity.id
_entity.type
_entity.pdbx_description
1 polymer ?
#
loop_
_entity_poly.entity_id
_entity_poly.type
_entity_poly.pdbx_seq_one_letter_code
_entity_poly.pdbx_strand_id
1 'polypeptide(L)' 'MPKTPMPFFWYELMTSDLDAAEAFYTQVVGWTAQPFDKALGMPRYIVMNVGERGVGGLITLP' A
#
# COMPACT_ATOMS: atom_id res chain seq x y z
N MET A 1 2.36 6.60 -28.47
CA MET A 1 3.18 6.45 -27.25
C MET A 1 3.19 7.78 -26.51
N PRO A 2 3.07 7.81 -25.17
CA PRO A 2 3.18 9.05 -24.41
C PRO A 2 4.53 9.72 -24.70
N LYS A 3 4.52 11.03 -24.94
CA LYS A 3 5.74 11.81 -25.27
C LYS A 3 6.46 12.34 -24.02
N THR A 4 5.95 12.03 -22.82
CA THR A 4 6.43 12.54 -21.53
C THR A 4 6.51 11.37 -20.54
N PRO A 5 7.50 11.35 -19.62
CA PRO A 5 7.56 10.34 -18.56
C PRO A 5 6.25 10.26 -17.81
N MET A 6 5.80 9.03 -17.54
CA MET A 6 4.62 8.80 -16.72
C MET A 6 4.88 9.34 -15.31
N PRO A 7 3.93 10.05 -14.71
CA PRO A 7 4.07 10.49 -13.33
C PRO A 7 4.20 9.27 -12.41
N PHE A 8 4.96 9.46 -11.34
CA PHE A 8 5.10 8.45 -10.28
C PHE A 8 3.71 8.00 -9.79
N PHE A 9 3.54 6.69 -9.60
CA PHE A 9 2.22 6.12 -9.33
C PHE A 9 2.14 5.21 -8.09
N TRP A 10 3.26 4.79 -7.48
CA TRP A 10 3.22 3.78 -6.42
C TRP A 10 4.39 3.80 -5.44
N TYR A 11 4.10 3.84 -4.13
CA TYR A 11 5.07 3.64 -3.05
C TYR A 11 4.92 2.23 -2.45
N GLU A 12 6.02 1.57 -2.09
CA GLU A 12 5.99 0.27 -1.43
C GLU A 12 6.71 0.36 -0.09
N LEU A 13 6.00 0.05 1.01
CA LEU A 13 6.57 0.00 2.34
C LEU A 13 6.70 -1.45 2.81
N MET A 14 7.94 -1.84 3.07
CA MET A 14 8.26 -3.11 3.70
C MET A 14 8.60 -2.85 5.17
N THR A 15 7.89 -3.49 6.10
CA THR A 15 8.00 -3.22 7.54
C THR A 15 8.06 -4.50 8.35
N SER A 16 8.66 -4.46 9.54
CA SER A 16 8.60 -5.56 10.51
C SER A 16 7.25 -5.63 11.24
N ASP A 17 6.49 -4.53 11.24
CA ASP A 17 5.20 -4.42 11.91
C ASP A 17 4.16 -3.82 10.94
N LEU A 18 3.34 -4.70 10.37
CA LEU A 18 2.36 -4.33 9.35
C LEU A 18 1.14 -3.64 9.97
N ASP A 19 0.71 -4.08 11.15
CA ASP A 19 -0.45 -3.55 11.84
C ASP A 19 -0.18 -2.13 12.37
N ALA A 20 1.02 -1.88 12.90
CA ALA A 20 1.42 -0.53 13.30
C ALA A 20 1.52 0.43 12.10
N ALA A 21 2.03 -0.04 10.95
CA ALA A 21 2.09 0.77 9.74
C ALA A 21 0.68 1.10 9.22
N GLU A 22 -0.22 0.12 9.15
CA GLU A 22 -1.62 0.32 8.77
C GLU A 22 -2.30 1.35 9.69
N ALA A 23 -2.16 1.19 11.02
CA ALA A 23 -2.70 2.12 12.00
C ALA A 23 -2.15 3.54 11.83
N PHE A 24 -0.84 3.68 11.59
CA PHE A 24 -0.22 4.99 11.38
C PHE A 24 -0.80 5.70 10.16
N TYR A 25 -0.84 5.05 9.00
CA TYR A 25 -1.34 5.70 7.78
C TYR A 25 -2.84 5.98 7.83
N THR A 26 -3.62 5.14 8.52
CA THR A 26 -5.06 5.37 8.70
C THR A 26 -5.37 6.47 9.69
N GLN A 27 -4.65 6.54 10.82
CA GLN A 27 -4.94 7.49 11.89
C GLN A 27 -4.24 8.84 11.73
N VAL A 28 -3.00 8.86 11.27
CA VAL A 28 -2.18 10.08 11.19
C VAL A 28 -2.31 10.73 9.82
N VAL A 29 -2.22 9.95 8.75
CA VAL A 29 -2.24 10.46 7.37
C VAL A 29 -3.68 10.54 6.82
N GLY A 30 -4.59 9.70 7.33
CA GLY A 30 -5.98 9.65 6.88
C GLY A 30 -6.19 8.86 5.58
N TRP A 31 -5.24 8.00 5.20
CA TRP A 31 -5.39 7.09 4.07
C TRP A 31 -6.24 5.88 4.48
N THR A 32 -6.84 5.19 3.51
CA THR A 32 -7.64 3.99 3.79
C THR A 32 -6.88 2.72 3.41
N ALA A 33 -6.94 1.73 4.29
CA ALA A 33 -6.32 0.43 4.08
C ALA A 33 -7.33 -0.53 3.43
N GLN A 34 -6.91 -1.19 2.36
CA GLN A 34 -7.69 -2.22 1.69
C GLN A 34 -6.86 -3.50 1.62
N PRO A 35 -7.29 -4.59 2.27
CA PRO A 35 -6.67 -5.89 2.09
C PRO A 35 -6.68 -6.25 0.61
N PHE A 36 -5.53 -6.66 0.10
CA PHE A 36 -5.45 -7.23 -1.24
C PHE A 36 -5.56 -8.75 -1.10
N ASP A 37 -6.75 -9.27 -1.41
CA ASP A 37 -7.02 -10.70 -1.34
C ASP A 37 -6.10 -11.44 -2.31
N LYS A 38 -5.17 -12.23 -1.77
CA LYS A 38 -4.18 -12.98 -2.54
C LYS A 38 -4.52 -14.47 -2.61
N ALA A 39 -3.99 -15.11 -3.64
CA ALA A 39 -3.91 -16.56 -3.76
C ALA A 39 -3.16 -17.19 -2.57
N LEU A 40 -3.48 -18.46 -2.28
CA LEU A 40 -2.95 -19.23 -1.16
C LEU A 40 -1.40 -19.20 -1.13
N GLY A 41 -0.81 -18.83 0.01
CA GLY A 41 0.64 -18.87 0.22
C GLY A 41 1.39 -17.55 0.01
N MET A 42 0.70 -16.46 -0.33
CA MET A 42 1.33 -15.14 -0.43
C MET A 42 1.32 -14.38 0.90
N PRO A 43 2.36 -13.59 1.24
CA PRO A 43 2.34 -12.72 2.41
C PRO A 43 1.20 -11.70 2.34
N ARG A 44 0.64 -11.37 3.51
CA ARG A 44 -0.38 -10.33 3.68
C ARG A 44 0.09 -9.05 3.02
N TYR A 45 -0.80 -8.45 2.23
CA TYR A 45 -0.54 -7.22 1.51
C TYR A 45 -1.74 -6.31 1.63
N ILE A 46 -1.45 -5.03 1.86
CA ILE A 46 -2.47 -4.01 2.03
C ILE A 46 -2.20 -2.93 1.00
N VAL A 47 -3.24 -2.58 0.24
CA VAL A 47 -3.21 -1.39 -0.61
C VAL A 47 -3.64 -0.20 0.23
N MET A 48 -2.83 0.85 0.23
CA MET A 48 -3.15 2.13 0.84
C MET A 48 -3.75 3.06 -0.21
N ASN A 49 -4.90 3.64 0.11
CA ASN A 49 -5.68 4.47 -0.81
C ASN A 49 -5.82 5.92 -0.31
N VAL A 50 -5.81 6.85 -1.25
CA VAL A 50 -6.27 8.24 -1.07
C VAL A 50 -7.60 8.36 -1.81
N GLY A 51 -8.70 8.44 -1.06
CA GLY A 51 -10.03 8.25 -1.62
C GLY A 51 -10.15 6.86 -2.26
N GLU A 52 -10.51 6.81 -3.53
CA GLU A 52 -10.64 5.56 -4.30
C GLU A 52 -9.34 5.14 -5.03
N ARG A 53 -8.27 5.93 -4.90
CA ARG A 53 -7.02 5.70 -5.64
C ARG A 53 -6.00 4.99 -4.76
N GLY A 54 -5.59 3.80 -5.15
CA GLY A 54 -4.41 3.13 -4.61
C GLY A 54 -3.14 3.91 -4.93
N VAL A 55 -2.35 4.23 -3.90
CA VAL A 55 -1.11 5.00 -4.00
C VAL A 55 0.11 4.25 -3.46
N GLY A 56 -0.11 3.14 -2.74
CA GLY A 56 0.99 2.34 -2.25
C GLY A 56 0.59 1.01 -1.63
N GLY A 57 1.61 0.22 -1.32
CA GLY A 57 1.51 -1.10 -0.70
C GLY A 57 2.20 -1.16 0.65
N LEU A 58 1.63 -1.96 1.56
CA LEU A 58 2.29 -2.41 2.78
C LEU A 58 2.49 -3.92 2.72
N ILE A 59 3.70 -4.36 3.05
CA ILE A 59 4.05 -5.78 3.17
C ILE A 59 5.02 -5.99 4.33
N THR A 60 5.01 -7.18 4.92
CA THR A 60 6.04 -7.57 5.88
C THR A 60 7.39 -7.75 5.19
N LEU A 61 8.48 -7.47 5.90
CA LEU A 61 9.82 -7.80 5.44
C LEU A 61 9.95 -9.32 5.14
N PRO A 62 10.74 -9.72 4.12
CA PRO A 62 10.99 -11.13 3.77
C PRO A 62 11.75 -11.89 4.85
#